data_AF-A0AAV1NW51-F1
#
_entry.id   AF-A0AAV1NW51-F1
#
_cell.length_a   1.000
_cell.length_b   1.000
_cell.length_c   1.000
_cell.angle_alpha   90.00
_cell.angle_beta   90.00
_cell.angle_gamma   90.00
#
_symmetry.space_group_name_H-M   'P 1'
#
loop_
_entity.id
_entity.type
_entity.pdbx_description
1 polymer ?
#
loop_
_entity_poly.entity_id
_entity_poly.type
_entity_poly.pdbx_seq_one_letter_code
_entity_poly.pdbx_strand_id
1 'polypeptide(L)'
;MNRPGFGRTSPSMNFSSRDVGNGCSNTDLSEEDIDNLQFELTKVEDEIQTLRQVLLAKEHYAADIRAQLGLSPMSNIKQNLSKGWHEVQTSSPYLTASATLEDISNSNVCMRTRESLSYAGQVTTSALSSVGVVITRKLTEMRALPLPVPPRTLTHTMSVPSMRHSSTFKSFEEMVGNVKVSDQRFV
;
A
#
# COMPACT_ATOMS: atom_id res chain seq x y z
N MET A 1 -11.98 -51.41 -19.09
CA MET A 1 -12.90 -50.70 -20.00
C MET A 1 -12.05 -49.94 -21.01
N ASN A 2 -12.02 -50.41 -22.25
CA ASN A 2 -11.23 -49.85 -23.35
C ASN A 2 -11.88 -48.55 -23.87
N ARG A 3 -11.10 -47.48 -24.04
CA ARG A 3 -11.42 -46.37 -24.96
C ARG A 3 -10.22 -46.15 -25.89
N PRO A 4 -10.33 -46.48 -27.18
CA PRO A 4 -9.31 -46.12 -28.16
C PRO A 4 -9.34 -44.62 -28.46
N GLY A 5 -8.16 -44.03 -28.59
CA GLY A 5 -7.96 -42.64 -28.99
C GLY A 5 -8.49 -42.37 -30.40
N PHE A 6 -9.15 -41.22 -30.56
CA PHE A 6 -9.56 -40.71 -31.86
C PHE A 6 -8.33 -40.19 -32.62
N GLY A 7 -7.81 -41.01 -33.52
CA GLY A 7 -6.88 -40.59 -34.56
C GLY A 7 -7.59 -39.61 -35.50
N ARG A 8 -7.23 -38.34 -35.41
CA ARG A 8 -7.67 -37.29 -36.31
C ARG A 8 -6.76 -37.31 -37.55
N THR A 9 -7.12 -38.11 -38.55
CA THR A 9 -6.52 -38.02 -39.88
C THR A 9 -7.22 -36.90 -40.64
N SER A 10 -6.45 -35.86 -41.00
CA SER A 10 -6.91 -34.80 -41.89
C SER A 10 -7.10 -35.35 -43.31
N PRO A 11 -8.20 -35.06 -44.03
CA PRO A 11 -8.25 -35.32 -45.46
C PRO A 11 -7.42 -34.24 -46.16
N SER A 12 -6.30 -34.64 -46.74
CA SER A 12 -5.55 -33.82 -47.69
C SER A 12 -6.42 -33.61 -48.93
N MET A 13 -6.99 -32.42 -49.08
CA MET A 13 -7.68 -32.04 -50.31
C MET A 13 -6.65 -31.91 -51.43
N ASN A 14 -6.54 -32.93 -52.27
CA ASN A 14 -5.86 -32.84 -53.55
C ASN A 14 -6.74 -32.02 -54.49
N PHE A 15 -6.45 -30.72 -54.64
CA PHE A 15 -6.97 -29.95 -55.75
C PHE A 15 -6.22 -30.37 -57.02
N SER A 16 -6.89 -31.17 -57.84
CA SER A 16 -6.47 -31.42 -59.21
C SER A 16 -6.61 -30.12 -59.99
N SER A 17 -5.50 -29.41 -60.21
CA SER A 17 -5.44 -28.35 -61.22
C SER A 17 -5.60 -28.98 -62.60
N ARG A 18 -6.84 -29.05 -63.06
CA ARG A 18 -7.14 -29.13 -64.49
C ARG A 18 -7.27 -27.70 -64.99
N ASP A 19 -6.17 -27.29 -65.59
CA ASP A 19 -6.06 -26.19 -66.53
C ASP A 19 -7.13 -26.36 -67.63
N VAL A 20 -8.10 -25.44 -67.63
CA VAL A 20 -8.89 -25.09 -68.81
C VAL A 20 -8.81 -23.58 -68.91
N GLY A 21 -7.84 -23.11 -69.67
CA GLY A 21 -7.92 -21.80 -70.29
C GLY A 21 -9.15 -21.74 -71.18
N ASN A 22 -9.90 -20.64 -71.07
CA ASN A 22 -10.36 -19.81 -72.19
C ASN A 22 -11.42 -18.82 -71.68
N GLY A 23 -11.20 -17.54 -72.01
CA GLY A 23 -12.27 -16.59 -72.25
C GLY A 23 -12.95 -15.99 -71.02
N CYS A 24 -12.61 -14.72 -70.75
CA CYS A 24 -13.54 -13.80 -70.09
C CYS A 24 -14.94 -13.98 -70.69
N SER A 25 -15.86 -14.53 -69.90
CA SER A 25 -17.29 -14.31 -70.06
C SER A 25 -17.72 -13.49 -68.85
N ASN A 26 -17.39 -12.19 -68.90
CA ASN A 26 -18.31 -11.19 -68.36
C ASN A 26 -19.53 -11.28 -69.26
N THR A 27 -20.38 -12.28 -69.00
CA THR A 27 -21.66 -12.44 -69.66
C THR A 27 -22.42 -11.18 -69.31
N ASP A 28 -22.59 -10.33 -70.31
CA ASP A 28 -23.48 -9.16 -70.41
C ASP A 28 -24.66 -9.30 -69.42
N LEU A 29 -24.46 -8.86 -68.18
CA LEU A 29 -25.55 -8.74 -67.22
C LEU A 29 -26.35 -7.54 -67.71
N SER A 30 -27.65 -7.73 -67.92
CA SER A 30 -28.52 -6.61 -68.26
C SER A 30 -28.32 -5.51 -67.22
N GLU A 31 -28.37 -4.25 -67.64
CA GLU A 31 -28.27 -3.10 -66.72
C GLU A 31 -29.24 -3.25 -65.55
N GLU A 32 -30.42 -3.83 -65.80
CA GLU A 32 -31.43 -4.19 -64.81
C GLU A 32 -30.95 -5.25 -63.79
N ASP A 33 -30.18 -6.26 -64.20
CA ASP A 33 -29.65 -7.28 -63.29
C ASP A 33 -28.57 -6.69 -62.37
N ILE A 34 -27.76 -5.78 -62.89
CA ILE A 34 -26.74 -5.06 -62.12
C ILE A 34 -27.40 -4.18 -61.05
N ASP A 35 -28.44 -3.43 -61.43
CA ASP A 35 -29.20 -2.57 -60.51
C ASP A 35 -29.92 -3.40 -59.43
N ASN A 36 -30.50 -4.54 -59.81
CA ASN A 36 -31.14 -5.46 -58.86
C ASN A 36 -30.14 -6.03 -57.85
N LEU A 37 -28.95 -6.44 -58.30
CA LEU A 37 -27.89 -6.93 -57.41
C LEU A 37 -27.38 -5.84 -56.46
N GLN A 38 -27.24 -4.60 -56.92
CA GLN A 38 -26.87 -3.48 -56.06
C GLN A 38 -27.93 -3.20 -54.98
N PHE A 39 -29.21 -3.27 -55.35
CA PHE A 39 -30.31 -3.11 -54.40
C PHE A 39 -30.32 -4.24 -53.36
N GLU A 40 -30.16 -5.49 -53.79
CA GLU A 40 -30.11 -6.64 -52.89
C GLU A 40 -28.88 -6.56 -51.96
N LEU A 41 -27.72 -6.18 -52.50
CA LEU A 41 -26.51 -5.96 -51.70
C LEU A 41 -26.75 -4.91 -50.61
N THR A 42 -27.31 -3.76 -50.97
CA THR A 42 -27.63 -2.67 -50.02
C THR A 42 -28.57 -3.17 -48.91
N LYS A 43 -29.61 -3.92 -49.29
CA LYS A 43 -30.54 -4.51 -48.33
C LYS A 43 -29.86 -5.51 -47.37
N VAL A 44 -28.96 -6.35 -47.89
CA VAL A 44 -28.20 -7.30 -47.07
C VAL A 44 -27.24 -6.57 -46.14
N GLU A 45 -26.60 -5.48 -46.59
CA GLU A 45 -25.74 -4.65 -45.75
C GLU A 45 -26.51 -4.01 -44.59
N ASP A 46 -27.73 -3.51 -44.84
CA ASP A 46 -28.63 -2.97 -43.81
C ASP A 46 -29.06 -4.06 -42.80
N GLU A 47 -29.37 -5.27 -43.26
CA GLU A 47 -29.67 -6.39 -42.39
C GLU A 47 -28.46 -6.76 -41.53
N ILE A 48 -27.25 -6.84 -42.12
CA ILE A 48 -26.01 -7.08 -41.38
C ILE A 48 -25.81 -6.02 -40.31
N GLN A 49 -26.03 -4.75 -40.64
CA GLN A 49 -25.91 -3.66 -39.67
C GLN A 49 -26.92 -3.82 -38.53
N THR A 50 -28.17 -4.13 -38.86
CA THR A 50 -29.23 -4.37 -37.88
C THR A 50 -28.89 -5.56 -36.97
N LEU A 51 -28.42 -6.67 -37.53
CA LEU A 51 -28.03 -7.85 -36.78
C LEU A 51 -26.86 -7.57 -35.83
N ARG A 52 -25.88 -6.75 -36.24
CA ARG A 52 -24.79 -6.29 -35.35
C ARG A 52 -25.33 -5.49 -34.17
N GLN A 53 -26.28 -4.58 -34.40
CA GLN A 53 -26.90 -3.80 -33.33
C GLN A 53 -27.67 -4.69 -32.35
N VAL A 54 -28.46 -5.64 -32.88
CA VAL A 54 -29.20 -6.61 -32.07
C VAL A 54 -28.24 -7.46 -31.23
N LEU A 55 -27.16 -7.95 -31.83
CA LEU A 55 -26.15 -8.74 -31.14
C LEU A 55 -25.50 -7.95 -30.01
N LEU A 56 -25.07 -6.71 -30.28
CA LEU A 56 -24.48 -5.83 -29.28
C LEU A 56 -25.45 -5.57 -28.12
N ALA A 57 -26.73 -5.32 -28.41
CA ALA A 57 -27.75 -5.16 -27.39
C ALA A 57 -27.94 -6.43 -26.53
N LYS A 58 -27.85 -7.62 -27.14
CA LYS A 58 -27.92 -8.90 -26.42
C LYS A 58 -26.66 -9.17 -25.60
N GLU A 59 -25.49 -8.84 -26.10
CA GLU A 59 -24.22 -8.95 -25.36
C GLU A 59 -24.22 -8.06 -24.12
N HIS A 60 -24.71 -6.82 -24.27
CA HIS A 60 -24.91 -5.90 -23.14
C HIS A 60 -25.90 -6.47 -22.13
N TYR A 61 -27.07 -6.92 -22.58
CA TYR A 61 -28.08 -7.51 -21.70
C TYR A 61 -27.54 -8.75 -20.95
N ALA A 62 -26.76 -9.60 -21.62
CA ALA A 62 -26.09 -10.73 -21.00
C ALA A 62 -25.03 -10.29 -19.98
N ALA A 63 -24.31 -9.18 -20.24
CA ALA A 63 -23.40 -8.57 -19.26
C ALA A 63 -24.16 -8.06 -18.03
N ASP A 64 -25.31 -7.42 -18.22
CA ASP A 64 -26.17 -6.93 -17.13
C ASP A 64 -26.69 -8.08 -16.26
N ILE A 65 -27.18 -9.16 -16.87
CA ILE A 65 -27.59 -10.37 -16.15
C ILE A 65 -26.41 -10.95 -15.36
N ARG A 66 -25.22 -11.07 -15.98
CA ARG A 66 -24.01 -11.56 -15.28
C ARG A 66 -23.65 -10.67 -14.09
N ALA A 67 -23.80 -9.35 -14.22
CA ALA A 67 -23.55 -8.41 -13.13
C ALA A 67 -24.56 -8.59 -11.99
N GLN A 68 -25.86 -8.74 -12.30
CA GLN A 68 -26.90 -9.01 -11.31
C GLN A 68 -26.70 -10.35 -10.59
N LEU A 69 -26.21 -11.36 -11.30
CA LEU A 69 -25.85 -12.67 -10.72
C LEU A 69 -24.53 -12.65 -9.94
N GLY A 70 -23.81 -11.53 -9.89
CA GLY A 70 -22.51 -11.44 -9.23
C GLY A 70 -21.37 -12.16 -9.96
N LEU A 71 -21.55 -12.47 -11.25
CA LEU A 71 -20.56 -13.04 -12.17
C LEU A 71 -19.87 -11.96 -13.03
N SER A 72 -19.89 -10.71 -12.57
CA SER A 72 -19.16 -9.62 -13.21
C SER A 72 -17.65 -9.91 -13.23
N PRO A 73 -16.91 -9.48 -14.27
CA PRO A 73 -15.45 -9.64 -14.30
C PRO A 73 -14.76 -9.14 -13.02
N MET A 74 -15.25 -8.03 -12.46
CA MET A 74 -14.71 -7.44 -11.23
C MET A 74 -14.99 -8.29 -9.97
N SER A 75 -16.19 -8.88 -9.85
CA SER A 75 -16.52 -9.71 -8.68
C SER A 75 -15.71 -11.01 -8.68
N ASN A 76 -15.47 -11.59 -9.86
CA ASN A 76 -14.61 -12.76 -10.01
C ASN A 76 -13.15 -12.45 -9.61
N ILE A 77 -12.59 -11.31 -10.04
CA ILE A 77 -11.24 -10.87 -9.64
C ILE A 77 -11.16 -10.66 -8.13
N LYS A 78 -12.12 -9.93 -7.54
CA LYS A 78 -12.14 -9.67 -6.09
C LYS A 78 -12.19 -10.97 -5.29
N GLN A 79 -13.01 -11.94 -5.72
CA GLN A 79 -13.11 -13.23 -5.07
C GLN A 79 -11.82 -14.06 -5.20
N ASN A 80 -11.23 -14.15 -6.39
CA ASN A 80 -9.98 -14.89 -6.59
C ASN A 80 -8.81 -14.28 -5.82
N LEU A 81 -8.69 -12.94 -5.80
CA LEU A 81 -7.66 -12.27 -5.02
C LEU A 81 -7.85 -12.49 -3.51
N SER A 82 -9.08 -12.33 -3.01
CA SER A 82 -9.37 -12.55 -1.59
C SER A 82 -9.05 -13.98 -1.17
N LYS A 83 -9.39 -14.96 -2.02
CA LYS A 83 -9.05 -16.37 -1.81
C LYS A 83 -7.55 -16.60 -1.86
N GLY A 84 -6.85 -16.17 -2.91
CA GLY A 84 -5.41 -16.36 -3.05
C GLY A 84 -4.61 -15.68 -1.93
N TRP A 85 -5.05 -14.50 -1.49
CA TRP A 85 -4.46 -13.84 -0.33
C TRP A 85 -4.68 -14.62 0.96
N HIS A 86 -5.91 -15.09 1.20
CA HIS A 86 -6.22 -15.92 2.36
C HIS A 86 -5.43 -17.24 2.35
N GLU A 87 -5.34 -17.90 1.20
CA GLU A 87 -4.56 -19.12 1.00
C GLU A 87 -3.10 -18.89 1.36
N VAL A 88 -2.50 -17.77 0.94
CA VAL A 88 -1.14 -17.38 1.33
C VAL A 88 -1.03 -17.21 2.85
N GLN A 89 -1.96 -16.48 3.49
CA GLN A 89 -1.95 -16.27 4.95
C GLN A 89 -2.14 -17.57 5.75
N THR A 90 -2.88 -18.53 5.20
CA THR A 90 -3.09 -19.86 5.83
C THR A 90 -2.07 -20.91 5.39
N SER A 91 -1.17 -20.56 4.47
CA SER A 91 -0.23 -21.51 3.93
C SER A 91 0.78 -21.94 5.00
N SER A 92 1.11 -23.24 5.01
CA SER A 92 2.10 -23.82 5.92
C SER A 92 3.42 -23.04 5.98
N PRO A 93 4.06 -22.63 4.87
CA PRO A 93 5.30 -21.84 4.93
C PRO A 93 5.09 -20.45 5.54
N TYR A 94 3.98 -19.76 5.24
CA TYR A 94 3.67 -18.46 5.86
C TYR A 94 3.42 -18.59 7.36
N LEU A 95 2.59 -19.55 7.77
CA LEU A 95 2.30 -19.79 9.19
C LEU A 95 3.57 -20.17 9.95
N THR A 96 4.40 -21.06 9.40
CA THR A 96 5.68 -21.43 9.99
C THR A 96 6.60 -20.22 10.13
N ALA A 97 6.76 -19.43 9.06
CA ALA A 97 7.57 -18.22 9.10
C ALA A 97 7.04 -17.21 10.14
N SER A 98 5.73 -16.99 10.19
CA SER A 98 5.10 -16.09 11.16
C SER A 98 5.28 -16.57 12.60
N ALA A 99 5.16 -17.88 12.86
CA ALA A 99 5.39 -18.46 14.17
C ALA A 99 6.86 -18.35 14.59
N THR A 100 7.80 -18.57 13.67
CA THR A 100 9.23 -18.37 13.96
C THR A 100 9.56 -16.90 14.21
N LEU A 101 8.93 -15.97 13.49
CA LEU A 101 9.14 -14.55 13.69
C LEU A 101 8.58 -14.10 15.04
N GLU A 102 7.42 -14.63 15.45
CA GLU A 102 6.83 -14.40 16.75
C GLU A 102 7.72 -14.95 17.88
N ASP A 103 8.29 -16.15 17.70
CA ASP A 103 9.24 -16.74 18.65
C ASP A 103 10.52 -15.89 18.79
N ILE A 104 11.08 -15.42 17.66
CA ILE A 104 12.23 -14.51 17.67
C ILE A 104 11.89 -13.16 18.32
N SER A 105 10.71 -12.61 18.01
CA SER A 105 10.23 -11.34 18.57
C SER A 105 10.06 -11.42 20.08
N ASN A 106 9.46 -12.52 20.58
CA ASN A 106 9.26 -12.76 22.00
C ASN A 106 10.49 -13.29 22.73
N SER A 107 11.59 -13.57 22.01
CA SER A 107 12.84 -13.98 22.62
C SER A 107 13.30 -12.96 23.65
N ASN A 108 13.90 -13.46 24.74
CA ASN A 108 14.38 -12.62 25.83
C ASN A 108 15.39 -11.56 25.36
N VAL A 109 16.12 -11.83 24.27
CA VAL A 109 17.10 -10.91 23.69
C VAL A 109 16.40 -9.77 22.95
N CYS A 110 15.43 -10.08 22.09
CA CYS A 110 14.67 -9.07 21.34
C CYS A 110 13.82 -8.22 22.29
N MET A 111 13.09 -8.85 23.21
CA MET A 111 12.30 -8.14 24.22
C MET A 111 13.16 -7.26 25.12
N ARG A 112 14.26 -7.77 25.66
CA ARG A 112 15.18 -6.95 26.47
C ARG A 112 15.76 -5.77 25.68
N THR A 113 16.06 -5.96 24.40
CA THR A 113 16.55 -4.87 23.53
C THR A 113 15.45 -3.82 23.31
N ARG A 114 14.21 -4.25 23.04
CA ARG A 114 13.04 -3.38 22.90
C ARG A 114 12.74 -2.61 24.19
N GLU A 115 12.79 -3.28 25.34
CA GLU A 115 12.57 -2.66 26.65
C GLU A 115 13.69 -1.68 27.00
N SER A 116 14.96 -2.03 26.76
CA SER A 116 16.10 -1.15 26.99
C SER A 116 16.05 0.09 26.09
N LEU A 117 15.68 -0.08 24.81
CA LEU A 117 15.48 1.03 23.88
C LEU A 117 14.28 1.91 24.28
N SER A 118 13.17 1.31 24.67
CA SER A 118 11.99 2.02 25.16
C SER A 118 12.30 2.81 26.43
N TYR A 119 13.00 2.19 27.37
CA TYR A 119 13.45 2.83 28.61
C TYR A 119 14.40 4.00 28.33
N ALA A 120 15.43 3.79 27.50
CA ALA A 120 16.35 4.85 27.08
C ALA A 120 15.63 5.98 26.31
N GLY A 121 14.66 5.62 25.47
CA GLY A 121 13.82 6.57 24.73
C GLY A 121 12.96 7.42 25.66
N GLN A 122 12.35 6.84 26.69
CA GLN A 122 11.58 7.57 27.69
C GLN A 122 12.48 8.48 28.55
N VAL A 123 13.66 8.01 28.95
CA VAL A 123 14.63 8.81 29.70
C VAL A 123 15.09 10.01 28.87
N THR A 124 15.39 9.80 27.58
CA THR A 124 15.80 10.88 26.65
C THR A 124 14.65 11.84 26.38
N THR A 125 13.43 11.34 26.15
CA THR A 125 12.23 12.16 25.93
C THR A 125 11.92 13.02 27.16
N SER A 126 12.06 12.46 28.35
CA SER A 126 11.88 13.18 29.61
C SER A 126 12.94 14.27 29.81
N ALA A 127 14.20 13.97 29.46
CA ALA A 127 15.29 14.94 29.52
C ALA A 127 15.10 16.09 28.51
N LEU A 128 14.73 15.79 27.26
CA LEU A 128 14.44 16.80 26.23
C LEU A 128 13.24 17.66 26.62
N SER A 129 12.18 17.08 27.17
CA SER A 129 11.02 17.83 27.69
C SER A 129 11.43 18.78 28.81
N SER A 130 12.25 18.33 29.76
CA SER A 130 12.77 19.16 30.86
C SER A 130 13.60 20.35 30.35
N VAL A 131 14.54 20.10 29.43
CA VAL A 131 15.35 21.16 28.82
C VAL A 131 14.47 22.13 27.99
N GLY A 132 13.48 21.61 27.27
CA GLY A 132 12.49 22.42 26.54
C GLY A 132 11.68 23.33 27.46
N VAL A 133 11.26 22.84 28.63
CA VAL A 133 10.57 23.65 29.65
C VAL A 133 11.49 24.72 30.23
N VAL A 134 12.77 24.42 30.49
CA VAL A 134 13.74 25.42 30.99
C VAL A 134 13.98 26.52 29.96
N ILE A 135 14.14 26.17 28.69
CA ILE A 135 14.33 27.15 27.60
C ILE A 135 13.06 28.01 27.42
N THR A 136 11.88 27.36 27.38
CA THR A 136 10.59 28.06 27.25
C THR A 136 10.35 28.98 28.43
N ARG A 137 10.70 28.54 29.64
CA ARG A 137 10.64 29.36 30.85
C ARG A 137 11.62 30.52 30.79
N LYS A 138 12.86 30.33 30.32
CA LYS A 138 13.83 31.43 30.16
C LYS A 138 13.37 32.47 29.14
N LEU A 139 12.80 32.02 28.02
CA LEU A 139 12.25 32.91 26.99
C LEU A 139 11.00 33.63 27.48
N THR A 140 10.16 32.95 28.28
CA THR A 140 9.00 33.57 28.92
C THR A 140 9.41 34.52 30.05
N GLU A 141 10.44 34.22 30.84
CA GLU A 141 11.00 35.13 31.84
C GLU A 141 11.58 36.39 31.17
N MET A 142 12.23 36.25 30.01
CA MET A 142 12.72 37.40 29.23
C MET A 142 11.57 38.24 28.64
N ARG A 143 10.51 37.60 28.14
CA ARG A 143 9.31 38.34 27.65
C ARG A 143 8.46 38.92 28.77
N ALA A 144 8.57 38.37 29.99
CA ALA A 144 7.83 38.79 31.18
C ALA A 144 8.60 39.85 32.01
N LEU A 145 9.73 40.36 31.52
CA LEU A 145 10.24 41.65 31.98
C LEU A 145 9.08 42.66 31.87
N PRO A 146 8.73 43.37 32.97
CA PRO A 146 7.66 44.35 32.94
C PRO A 146 7.95 45.34 31.81
N LEU A 147 7.11 45.33 30.77
CA LEU A 147 7.04 46.47 29.88
C LEU A 147 6.80 47.70 30.78
N PRO A 148 7.53 48.82 30.59
CA PRO A 148 7.35 50.01 31.40
C PRO A 148 5.91 50.50 31.24
N VAL A 149 5.05 50.16 32.21
CA VAL A 149 3.84 50.94 32.43
C VAL A 149 4.30 52.33 32.83
N PRO A 150 3.79 53.40 32.20
CA PRO A 150 4.21 54.76 32.52
C PRO A 150 3.94 55.04 34.00
N PRO A 151 4.85 55.75 34.70
CA PRO A 151 4.89 55.77 36.15
C PRO A 151 3.69 56.50 36.72
N ARG A 152 2.93 55.83 37.60
CA ARG A 152 2.17 56.53 38.64
C ARG A 152 3.08 56.66 39.86
N THR A 153 3.32 57.91 40.22
CA THR A 153 4.07 58.41 41.37
C THR A 153 3.56 57.83 42.70
N LEU A 154 4.41 57.20 43.50
CA LEU A 154 4.66 57.53 44.93
C LEU A 154 5.53 56.44 45.61
N THR A 155 6.79 56.80 45.88
CA THR A 155 7.49 56.70 47.18
C THR A 155 7.63 55.37 47.96
N HIS A 156 8.91 55.01 48.19
CA HIS A 156 9.52 54.24 49.31
C HIS A 156 9.53 52.69 49.27
N THR A 157 10.68 52.10 48.91
CA THR A 157 11.64 51.38 49.79
C THR A 157 12.52 50.44 48.96
N MET A 158 13.84 50.57 49.12
CA MET A 158 14.84 49.72 48.46
C MET A 158 14.84 48.34 49.14
N SER A 159 14.34 47.30 48.47
CA SER A 159 14.52 45.91 48.92
C SER A 159 15.68 45.28 48.15
N VAL A 160 16.79 45.07 48.85
CA VAL A 160 17.95 44.34 48.33
C VAL A 160 17.58 42.84 48.25
N PRO A 161 17.72 42.14 47.12
CA PRO A 161 17.56 40.69 47.11
C PRO A 161 18.78 40.03 47.78
N SER A 162 18.53 39.26 48.84
CA SER A 162 19.53 38.39 49.46
C SER A 162 20.01 37.32 48.47
N MET A 163 21.32 37.14 48.36
CA MET A 163 21.96 36.21 47.44
C MET A 163 22.24 34.86 48.14
N ARG A 164 21.65 33.79 47.59
CA ARG A 164 22.03 32.35 47.65
C ARG A 164 22.52 31.74 48.97
N HIS A 165 21.79 30.71 49.41
CA HIS A 165 22.35 29.38 49.65
C HIS A 165 21.35 28.29 49.19
N SER A 166 21.34 27.95 47.90
CA SER A 166 20.74 26.69 47.48
C SER A 166 21.83 25.64 47.42
N SER A 167 21.83 24.75 48.41
CA SER A 167 22.59 23.49 48.49
C SER A 167 22.11 22.49 47.42
N THR A 168 22.15 22.88 46.14
CA THR A 168 21.66 22.06 45.03
C THR A 168 22.79 21.47 44.17
N PHE A 169 24.05 21.67 44.56
CA PHE A 169 25.15 20.92 43.98
C PHE A 169 26.12 20.49 45.08
N LYS A 170 26.24 19.18 45.31
CA LYS A 170 27.43 18.65 45.96
C LYS A 170 28.60 18.91 45.02
N SER A 171 29.64 19.57 45.51
CA SER A 171 30.83 19.85 44.73
C SER A 171 31.48 18.51 44.32
N PHE A 172 31.95 18.43 43.08
CA PHE A 172 32.53 17.22 42.48
C PHE A 172 33.70 16.64 43.31
N GLU A 173 34.34 17.48 44.11
CA GLU A 173 35.43 17.14 45.04
C GLU A 173 35.00 16.19 46.17
N GLU A 174 33.75 16.26 46.65
CA GLU A 174 33.22 15.38 47.71
C GLU A 174 32.92 13.96 47.19
N MET A 175 32.62 13.83 45.88
CA MET A 175 32.26 12.55 45.27
C MET A 175 33.48 11.65 45.03
N VAL A 176 34.69 12.22 44.91
CA VAL A 176 35.93 11.50 44.58
C VAL A 176 36.73 11.11 45.83
N GLY A 177 36.46 11.73 46.98
CA GLY A 177 37.14 11.41 48.26
C GLY A 177 36.79 10.04 48.86
N ASN A 178 35.67 9.43 48.46
CA ASN A 178 35.18 8.17 49.03
C ASN A 178 35.65 6.92 48.28
N VAL A 179 36.45 7.07 47.22
CA VAL A 179 37.10 5.93 46.53
C VAL A 179 38.56 5.86 46.98
N LYS A 180 38.80 5.27 48.16
CA LYS A 180 40.06 4.57 48.40
C LYS A 180 39.78 3.08 48.45
N VAL A 181 40.06 2.45 47.31
CA VAL A 181 40.00 1.03 47.04
C VAL A 181 41.34 0.38 47.43
N SER A 182 41.24 -0.77 48.11
CA SER A 182 42.24 -1.85 48.25
C SER A 182 43.48 -1.55 49.12
N ASP A 183 44.15 -2.49 49.78
CA ASP A 183 44.08 -3.94 49.73
C ASP A 183 44.72 -4.54 51.00
N GLN A 184 44.40 -5.80 51.24
CA GLN A 184 44.95 -6.76 52.19
C GLN A 184 46.47 -7.01 51.99
N ARG A 185 47.29 -7.02 53.07
CA ARG A 185 48.29 -8.10 53.31
C ARG A 185 49.00 -8.04 54.68
N PHE A 186 48.86 -9.15 55.41
CA PHE A 186 49.80 -9.86 56.32
C PHE A 186 50.92 -9.09 57.05
N VAL A 187 50.93 -9.21 58.39
CA VAL A 187 51.87 -10.04 59.17
C VAL A 187 51.11 -10.68 60.33
#